data_AF-A0A821K2Z0-F1
#
_entry.id   AF-A0A821K2Z0-F1
#
_cell.length_a   1.000
_cell.length_b   1.000
_cell.length_c   1.000
_cell.angle_alpha   90.00
_cell.angle_beta   90.00
_cell.angle_gamma   90.00
#
_symmetry.space_group_name_H-M   'P 1'
#
loop_
_entity.id
_entity.type
_entity.pdbx_description
1 polymer ?
#
loop_
_entity_poly.entity_id
_entity_poly.type
_entity_poly.pdbx_seq_one_letter_code
_entity_poly.pdbx_strand_id
1 'polypeptide(L)' 'WHELDRNVQQKYYDMARDERMKHMQLYPGWSARDNYGSRKKRGTKGKKREKSQGENG' A
#
# COMPACT_ATOMS: atom_id res chain seq x y z
N TRP A 1 -10.48 -15.86 0.75
CA TRP A 1 -10.58 -14.73 -0.20
C TRP A 1 -11.37 -15.13 -1.43
N HIS A 2 -10.97 -16.18 -2.15
CA HIS A 2 -11.69 -16.63 -3.36
C HIS A 2 -13.09 -17.19 -3.11
N GLU A 3 -13.37 -17.64 -1.89
CA GLU A 3 -14.69 -18.12 -1.45
C GLU A 3 -15.64 -16.99 -1.02
N LEU A 4 -15.18 -15.73 -0.98
CA LEU A 4 -16.03 -14.59 -0.62
C LEU A 4 -16.73 -14.06 -1.87
N ASP A 5 -18.02 -13.74 -1.74
CA ASP A 5 -18.77 -13.05 -2.79
C ASP A 5 -18.14 -11.70 -3.14
N ARG A 6 -18.33 -11.25 -4.39
CA ARG A 6 -17.81 -9.97 -4.87
C ARG A 6 -18.23 -8.79 -3.99
N ASN A 7 -19.47 -8.77 -3.49
CA ASN A 7 -19.95 -7.69 -2.62
C ASN A 7 -19.19 -7.68 -1.28
N VAL A 8 -18.89 -8.85 -0.74
CA VAL A 8 -18.11 -9.00 0.49
C VAL A 8 -16.66 -8.58 0.25
N GLN A 9 -16.06 -9.00 -0.87
CA GLN A 9 -14.73 -8.55 -1.29
C GLN A 9 -14.68 -7.02 -1.46
N GLN A 10 -15.68 -6.42 -2.10
CA GLN A 10 -15.78 -4.97 -2.31
C GLN A 10 -15.84 -4.21 -0.98
N LYS A 11 -16.66 -4.68 -0.03
CA LYS A 11 -16.72 -4.10 1.32
C LYS A 11 -15.34 -4.05 2.00
N TYR A 12 -14.53 -5.11 1.86
CA TYR A 12 -13.18 -5.11 2.41
C TYR A 12 -12.23 -4.15 1.67
N TYR A 13 -12.39 -3.98 0.36
CA TYR A 13 -11.63 -2.98 -0.38
C TYR A 13 -11.96 -1.55 0.03
N ASP A 14 -13.25 -1.26 0.25
CA ASP A 14 -13.70 0.06 0.67
C ASP A 14 -13.13 0.39 2.07
N MET A 15 -13.24 -0.54 3.02
CA MET A 15 -12.63 -0.39 4.35
C MET A 15 -11.10 -0.21 4.28
N ALA A 16 -10.42 -0.95 3.40
CA ALA A 16 -8.98 -0.81 3.23
C ALA A 16 -8.58 0.55 2.62
N ARG A 17 -9.46 1.14 1.80
CA ARG A 17 -9.24 2.47 1.22
C ARG A 17 -9.39 3.55 2.29
N ASP A 18 -10.40 3.46 3.13
CA ASP A 18 -10.62 4.40 4.23
C ASP A 18 -9.44 4.38 5.22
N GLU A 19 -8.99 3.20 5.62
CA GLU A 19 -7.82 3.05 6.50
C GLU A 19 -6.53 3.56 5.85
N ARG A 20 -6.36 3.39 4.53
CA ARG A 20 -5.22 3.99 3.81
C ARG A 20 -5.26 5.51 3.88
N MET A 21 -6.41 6.12 3.62
CA MET A 21 -6.56 7.57 3.68
C MET A 21 -6.25 8.10 5.08
N LYS A 22 -6.80 7.45 6.11
CA LYS A 22 -6.52 7.78 7.51
C LYS A 22 -5.03 7.63 7.85
N HIS A 23 -4.38 6.58 7.36
CA HIS A 23 -2.95 6.37 7.61
C HIS A 23 -2.08 7.46 6.98
N MET A 24 -2.40 7.91 5.76
CA MET A 24 -1.72 9.04 5.13
C MET A 24 -1.93 10.35 5.90
N GLN A 25 -3.12 10.55 6.48
CA GLN A 25 -3.41 11.74 7.29
C GLN A 25 -2.69 11.74 8.64
N LEU A 26 -2.68 10.60 9.35
CA LEU A 26 -2.07 10.49 10.68
C LEU A 26 -0.54 10.37 10.63
N TYR A 27 0.00 9.81 9.56
CA TYR A 27 1.44 9.58 9.40
C TYR A 27 1.95 10.22 8.09
N PRO A 28 2.00 11.56 8.02
CA PRO A 28 2.57 12.24 6.88
C PRO A 28 4.05 11.88 6.75
N GLY A 29 4.43 11.24 5.64
CA GLY A 29 5.79 10.76 5.40
C GLY A 29 6.05 9.29 5.71
N TRP A 30 5.07 8.54 6.24
CA TRP A 30 5.21 7.09 6.35
C TRP A 30 5.19 6.45 4.95
N SER A 31 6.36 6.00 4.50
CA SER A 31 6.46 5.18 3.30
C SER A 31 6.73 3.73 3.70
N ALA A 32 6.03 2.79 3.07
CA ALA A 32 6.30 1.38 3.31
C ALA A 32 7.78 1.01 2.99
N ARG A 33 8.43 1.81 2.14
CA ARG A 33 9.86 1.72 1.80
C ARG A 33 10.77 1.87 3.02
N ASP A 34 10.42 2.75 3.97
CA ASP A 34 11.20 2.97 5.19
C ASP A 34 11.21 1.70 6.07
N ASN A 35 10.14 0.91 6.03
CA ASN A 35 10.00 -0.34 6.79
C ASN A 35 10.54 -1.58 6.06
N TYR A 36 10.62 -1.58 4.72
CA TYR A 36 11.10 -2.73 3.96
C TYR A 36 12.63 -2.79 3.77
N GLY A 37 13.37 -1.74 4.15
CA GLY A 37 14.80 -1.59 3.84
C GLY A 37 15.77 -2.57 4.54
N SER A 38 15.37 -3.23 5.62
CA SER A 38 16.28 -4.01 6.47
C SER A 38 16.07 -5.53 6.45
N ARG A 39 15.03 -6.05 5.79
CA ARG A 39 14.87 -7.51 5.61
C ARG A 39 15.39 -7.93 4.25
N LYS A 40 16.53 -8.64 4.24
CA LYS A 40 17.11 -9.40 3.12
C LYS A 40 15.99 -10.15 2.35
N LYS A 41 15.42 -9.55 1.31
CA LYS A 41 14.48 -10.22 0.42
C LYS A 41 15.25 -11.29 -0.34
N ARG A 42 14.92 -12.56 -0.12
CA ARG A 42 15.34 -13.67 -0.97
C ARG A 42 14.85 -13.38 -2.39
N GLY A 43 15.81 -13.19 -3.30
CA GLY A 43 15.67 -13.33 -4.75
C GLY A 43 14.58 -12.50 -5.43
N THR A 44 14.88 -11.25 -5.77
CA THR A 44 14.58 -10.71 -7.12
C THR A 44 15.23 -9.35 -7.28
N LYS A 45 16.35 -9.36 -8.00
CA LYS A 45 17.08 -8.19 -8.47
C LYS A 45 16.28 -7.61 -9.65
N GLY A 46 15.93 -6.32 -9.60
CA GLY A 46 15.50 -5.58 -10.79
C GLY A 46 14.07 -5.04 -10.78
N LYS A 47 13.91 -3.82 -10.26
CA LYS A 47 13.36 -2.67 -11.01
C LYS A 47 13.35 -1.46 -10.08
N LYS A 48 14.41 -0.65 -10.17
CA LYS A 48 14.28 0.79 -9.90
C LYS A 48 13.19 1.29 -10.84
N ARG A 49 12.00 1.58 -10.31
CA ARG A 49 11.05 2.48 -10.99
C ARG A 49 11.20 3.82 -10.30
N GLU A 50 12.00 4.69 -10.89
CA GLU A 50 11.79 6.13 -10.76
C GLU A 50 10.41 6.43 -11.35
N LYS A 51 9.45 6.86 -10.54
CA LYS A 51 8.42 7.79 -11.01
C LYS A 51 7.76 8.51 -9.83
N SER A 52 8.16 9.76 -9.68
CA SER A 52 7.38 10.97 -9.34
C SER A 52 6.38 10.93 -8.19
N GLN A 53 6.64 11.84 -7.24
CA GLN A 53 5.66 12.56 -6.44
C GLN A 53 4.40 12.92 -7.25
N GLY A 54 3.25 12.87 -6.59
CA GLY A 54 1.99 13.49 -6.99
C GLY A 54 1.11 13.43 -5.74
N GLU A 55 1.24 14.43 -4.86
CA GLU A 55 0.43 15.65 -4.84
C GLU A 55 -1.06 15.35 -4.62
N ASN A 56 -1.56 15.93 -3.53
CA ASN A 56 -2.97 16.12 -3.22
C ASN A 56 -3.69 16.72 -4.43
N GLY A 57 -4.83 16.14 -4.78
CA GLY A 57 -5.92 16.80 -5.48
C GLY A 57 -7.12 16.85 -4.57
#